data_AF-A0A7C5L931-F1
#
_entry.id   AF-A0A7C5L931-F1
#
_cell.length_a   1.000
_cell.length_b   1.000
_cell.length_c   1.000
_cell.angle_alpha   90.00
_cell.angle_beta   90.00
_cell.angle_gamma   90.00
#
_symmetry.space_group_name_H-M   'P 1'
#
loop_
_entity.id
_entity.type
_entity.pdbx_description
1 polymer ?
#
loop_
_entity_poly.entity_id
_entity_poly.type
_entity_poly.pdbx_seq_one_letter_code
_entity_poly.pdbx_strand_id
1 'polypeptide(L)'
;MIKNCWGILNFLSIGVLGMLLSGCGRTGFEYDASTDPHPEGFCTSDRQCDNGIFCDGEERCVSGRCVSGQIPACEDNVSCTMDTCNEFLKSCFNVPDDTLCPAGYICDPVRGCIEGCSDYETYCWDGKDNDCDGKTDCDDSDCYYDPDCGCVPTEQPERTCWDGRDNDCDWLWDCEDPDCSGDPNCGCVPTEWPERTCWDGKDNDCDWLWDCEDPDCSGDPNCGC
;
A
#
# COMPACT_ATOMS: atom_id res chain seq x y z
N MET A 1 23.57 -44.30 0.78
CA MET A 1 22.11 -44.41 0.57
C MET A 1 21.79 -43.77 -0.76
N ILE A 2 21.52 -44.62 -1.73
CA ILE A 2 21.30 -44.32 -3.15
C ILE A 2 19.80 -44.06 -3.30
N LYS A 3 19.40 -42.90 -3.86
CA LYS A 3 18.03 -42.71 -4.33
C LYS A 3 18.06 -42.58 -5.85
N ASN A 4 17.53 -43.63 -6.46
CA ASN A 4 17.33 -43.82 -7.88
C ASN A 4 16.15 -42.97 -8.35
N CYS A 5 16.30 -42.26 -9.48
CA CYS A 5 15.16 -41.88 -10.31
C CYS A 5 15.15 -42.81 -11.53
N TRP A 6 14.21 -43.75 -11.52
CA TRP A 6 13.79 -44.51 -12.69
C TRP A 6 12.95 -43.62 -13.59
N GLY A 7 13.37 -43.46 -14.85
CA GLY A 7 12.63 -42.80 -15.92
C GLY A 7 12.91 -43.52 -17.23
N ILE A 8 12.13 -44.58 -17.43
CA ILE A 8 11.94 -45.47 -18.59
C ILE A 8 12.54 -44.98 -19.92
N LEU A 9 13.53 -45.74 -20.41
CA LEU A 9 14.01 -45.76 -21.79
C LEU A 9 12.97 -46.43 -22.69
N ASN A 10 12.57 -45.76 -23.77
CA ASN A 10 12.01 -46.40 -24.95
C ASN A 10 13.01 -46.23 -26.10
N PHE A 11 13.76 -47.30 -26.37
CA PHE A 11 14.55 -47.48 -27.57
C PHE A 11 13.64 -48.04 -28.67
N LEU A 12 13.57 -47.35 -29.81
CA LEU A 12 13.35 -48.03 -31.09
C LEU A 12 14.38 -47.50 -32.11
N SER A 13 15.36 -48.35 -32.38
CA SER A 13 16.31 -48.24 -33.48
C SER A 13 15.60 -48.26 -34.84
N ILE A 14 16.07 -47.45 -35.79
CA ILE A 14 16.37 -47.85 -37.19
C ILE A 14 17.48 -46.90 -37.65
N GLY A 15 18.65 -47.44 -37.97
CA GLY A 15 19.72 -46.71 -38.63
C GLY A 15 19.48 -46.55 -40.12
N VAL A 16 20.25 -45.67 -40.77
CA VAL A 16 20.92 -45.86 -42.08
C VAL A 16 21.52 -44.52 -42.60
N LEU A 17 22.77 -44.61 -43.07
CA LEU A 17 23.49 -43.77 -44.04
C LEU A 17 23.97 -42.33 -43.69
N GLY A 18 25.27 -42.23 -43.36
CA GLY A 18 26.33 -41.94 -44.35
C GLY A 18 26.33 -40.61 -45.12
N MET A 19 27.27 -39.73 -44.72
CA MET A 19 28.12 -38.81 -45.51
C MET A 19 27.52 -37.90 -46.61
N LEU A 20 27.60 -36.58 -46.42
CA LEU A 20 28.10 -35.56 -47.40
C LEU A 20 28.53 -34.30 -46.60
N LEU A 21 29.84 -34.05 -46.43
CA LEU A 21 30.65 -33.05 -47.16
C LEU A 21 30.40 -31.55 -46.82
N SER A 22 31.38 -30.98 -46.10
CA SER A 22 32.20 -29.81 -46.47
C SER A 22 31.60 -28.44 -46.82
N GLY A 23 32.11 -27.41 -46.11
CA GLY A 23 32.27 -26.02 -46.55
C GLY A 23 31.13 -25.07 -46.17
N CYS A 24 31.32 -23.81 -45.78
CA CYS A 24 32.46 -22.90 -45.85
C CYS A 24 32.31 -21.79 -44.79
N GLY A 25 33.46 -21.28 -44.32
CA GLY A 25 33.71 -19.93 -43.82
C GLY A 25 32.62 -19.19 -43.04
N ARG A 26 32.73 -19.18 -41.71
CA ARG A 26 32.46 -17.91 -41.00
C ARG A 26 33.74 -17.11 -41.10
N THR A 27 33.69 -16.16 -42.03
CA THR A 27 34.57 -14.99 -42.09
C THR A 27 34.86 -14.53 -40.66
N GLY A 28 36.14 -14.44 -40.32
CA GLY A 28 36.54 -13.53 -39.26
C GLY A 28 35.88 -12.20 -39.58
N PHE A 29 35.00 -11.73 -38.71
CA PHE A 29 34.83 -10.31 -38.58
C PHE A 29 36.14 -9.85 -37.95
N GLU A 30 37.11 -9.60 -38.82
CA GLU A 30 38.11 -8.57 -38.56
C GLU A 30 37.29 -7.37 -38.11
N TYR A 31 37.38 -7.06 -36.82
CA TYR A 31 37.11 -5.71 -36.39
C TYR A 31 38.17 -4.89 -37.12
N ASP A 32 37.77 -4.29 -38.25
CA ASP A 32 38.59 -3.32 -38.96
C ASP A 32 38.74 -2.11 -38.04
N ALA A 33 39.74 -2.19 -37.17
CA ALA A 33 40.25 -1.09 -36.37
C ALA A 33 41.03 -0.11 -37.27
N SER A 34 40.39 0.40 -38.33
CA SER A 34 41.10 1.19 -39.35
C SER A 34 40.24 2.20 -40.12
N THR A 35 39.09 2.62 -39.59
CA THR A 35 38.45 3.87 -40.08
C THR A 35 38.21 4.92 -39.00
N ASP A 36 38.92 4.84 -37.86
CA ASP A 36 39.12 6.02 -37.01
C ASP A 36 40.57 6.53 -37.15
N PRO A 37 40.80 7.74 -37.71
CA PRO A 37 42.14 8.24 -37.98
C PRO A 37 42.86 8.85 -36.77
N HIS A 38 42.35 8.72 -35.54
CA HIS A 38 42.95 9.38 -34.38
C HIS A 38 43.73 8.41 -33.49
N PRO A 39 45.07 8.56 -33.38
CA PRO A 39 45.87 7.77 -32.46
C PRO A 39 45.47 8.15 -31.03
N GLU A 40 44.95 7.17 -30.28
CA GLU A 40 44.71 7.14 -28.83
C GLU A 40 44.89 8.52 -28.13
N GLY A 41 43.84 9.34 -28.15
CA GLY A 41 43.74 10.58 -27.36
C GLY A 41 44.03 11.90 -28.09
N PHE A 42 44.14 11.96 -29.42
CA PHE A 42 44.09 13.21 -30.18
C PHE A 42 42.69 13.49 -30.75
N CYS A 43 42.26 14.75 -30.78
CA CYS A 43 40.93 15.13 -31.28
C CYS A 43 40.94 16.51 -31.95
N THR A 44 39.89 16.79 -32.71
CA THR A 44 39.58 18.12 -33.28
C THR A 44 38.16 18.59 -32.94
N SER A 45 37.33 17.72 -32.37
CA SER A 45 35.99 17.99 -31.87
C SER A 45 35.62 17.03 -30.74
N ASP A 46 34.68 17.42 -29.88
CA ASP A 46 34.26 16.63 -28.71
C ASP A 46 33.70 15.26 -29.08
N ARG A 47 33.01 15.15 -30.23
CA ARG A 47 32.45 13.89 -30.73
C ARG A 47 33.49 12.79 -31.00
N GLN A 48 34.75 13.17 -31.21
CA GLN A 48 35.85 12.21 -31.41
C GLN A 48 36.40 11.67 -30.09
N CYS A 49 35.99 12.25 -28.97
CA CYS A 49 36.37 11.84 -27.63
C CYS A 49 35.32 10.97 -26.94
N ASP A 50 34.08 10.96 -27.45
CA ASP A 50 32.98 10.15 -26.94
C ASP A 50 33.32 8.66 -27.05
N ASN A 51 33.63 8.04 -25.91
CA ASN A 51 33.95 6.61 -25.82
C ASN A 51 32.68 5.74 -25.70
N GLY A 52 31.48 6.36 -25.70
CA GLY A 52 30.19 5.70 -25.55
C GLY A 52 29.81 5.33 -24.12
N ILE A 53 30.59 5.75 -23.11
CA ILE A 53 30.32 5.64 -21.67
C ILE A 53 29.82 7.02 -21.21
N PHE A 54 28.76 7.04 -20.40
CA PHE A 54 28.11 8.27 -19.96
C PHE A 54 28.45 8.62 -18.52
N CYS A 55 28.60 7.60 -17.68
CA CYS A 55 28.84 7.75 -16.25
C CYS A 55 30.28 8.16 -15.93
N ASP A 56 31.22 8.08 -16.87
CA ASP A 56 32.55 8.70 -16.75
C ASP A 56 32.57 10.16 -17.23
N GLY A 57 31.45 10.66 -17.75
CA GLY A 57 31.20 12.06 -18.08
C GLY A 57 31.53 12.42 -19.52
N GLU A 58 30.76 13.36 -20.08
CA GLU A 58 30.88 13.83 -21.47
C GLU A 58 32.30 14.34 -21.80
N GLU A 59 33.04 13.58 -22.60
CA GLU A 59 34.42 13.87 -22.92
C GLU A 59 34.55 15.03 -23.89
N ARG A 60 35.52 15.90 -23.63
CA ARG A 60 35.74 17.10 -24.43
C ARG A 60 37.11 17.10 -25.07
N CYS A 61 37.15 17.70 -26.25
CA CYS A 61 38.38 17.94 -26.97
C CYS A 61 39.02 19.25 -26.51
N VAL A 62 39.95 19.16 -25.56
CA VAL A 62 40.66 20.32 -25.02
C VAL A 62 42.09 20.34 -25.56
N SER A 63 42.44 21.39 -26.30
CA SER A 63 43.78 21.57 -26.88
C SER A 63 44.25 20.38 -27.74
N GLY A 64 43.33 19.77 -28.48
CA GLY A 64 43.61 18.64 -29.36
C GLY A 64 43.80 17.31 -28.64
N ARG A 65 43.42 17.23 -27.35
CA ARG A 65 43.44 16.03 -26.51
C ARG A 65 42.07 15.75 -25.94
N CYS A 66 41.69 14.47 -25.89
CA CYS A 66 40.49 14.06 -25.18
C CYS A 66 40.72 14.10 -23.68
N VAL A 67 39.84 14.80 -22.97
CA VAL A 67 39.79 14.80 -21.51
C VAL A 67 38.43 14.28 -21.08
N SER A 68 38.42 13.38 -20.08
CA SER A 68 37.17 12.90 -19.49
C SER A 68 36.33 14.07 -18.98
N GLY A 69 35.02 13.95 -19.15
CA GLY A 69 34.07 14.96 -18.77
C GLY A 69 33.87 15.12 -17.28
N GLN A 70 32.96 16.02 -16.94
CA GLN A 70 32.41 16.05 -15.59
C GLN A 70 31.46 14.86 -15.45
N ILE A 71 31.73 14.01 -14.45
CA ILE A 71 30.86 12.89 -14.07
C ILE A 71 29.45 13.41 -13.80
N PRO A 72 28.39 12.76 -14.34
CA PRO A 72 27.01 13.13 -14.03
C PRO A 72 26.79 13.16 -12.52
N ALA A 73 26.31 14.29 -12.00
CA ALA A 73 25.95 14.41 -10.59
C ALA A 73 24.62 13.66 -10.37
N CYS A 74 24.71 12.36 -10.08
CA CYS A 74 23.54 11.54 -9.74
C CYS A 74 23.11 11.71 -8.28
N GLU A 75 23.95 12.33 -7.45
CA GLU A 75 23.67 12.61 -6.05
C GLU A 75 22.52 13.62 -5.91
N ASP A 76 21.41 13.19 -5.29
CA ASP A 76 20.28 14.06 -5.00
C ASP A 76 20.30 14.66 -3.57
N ASN A 77 21.34 14.33 -2.80
CA ASN A 77 21.52 14.66 -1.37
C ASN A 77 20.50 14.01 -0.43
N VAL A 78 19.82 12.95 -0.87
CA VAL A 78 18.94 12.15 -0.02
C VAL A 78 19.72 10.92 0.46
N SER A 79 20.04 10.86 1.75
CA SER A 79 21.00 9.86 2.25
C SER A 79 20.54 8.39 2.15
N CYS A 80 19.26 8.15 1.86
CA CYS A 80 18.68 6.82 1.74
C CYS A 80 18.31 6.42 0.31
N THR A 81 18.64 7.26 -0.68
CA THR A 81 18.53 6.88 -2.09
C THR A 81 19.84 6.22 -2.53
N MET A 82 19.70 5.12 -3.26
CA MET A 82 20.81 4.57 -4.03
C MET A 82 20.91 5.35 -5.34
N ASP A 83 21.87 6.28 -5.39
CA ASP A 83 22.13 7.13 -6.54
C ASP A 83 23.03 6.40 -7.55
N THR A 84 22.41 5.82 -8.57
CA THR A 84 23.08 4.99 -9.57
C THR A 84 23.01 5.60 -10.96
N CYS A 85 24.16 5.70 -11.61
CA CYS A 85 24.26 6.07 -13.02
C CYS A 85 24.04 4.85 -13.93
N ASN A 86 23.15 4.97 -14.92
CA ASN A 86 22.84 3.89 -15.85
C ASN A 86 23.40 4.16 -17.25
N GLU A 87 24.31 3.29 -17.67
CA GLU A 87 24.97 3.40 -18.98
C GLU A 87 24.09 3.11 -20.19
N PHE A 88 23.08 2.26 -20.02
CA PHE A 88 22.18 1.88 -21.11
C PHE A 88 21.18 2.99 -21.44
N LEU A 89 20.62 3.63 -20.40
CA LEU A 89 19.64 4.70 -20.53
C LEU A 89 20.26 6.10 -20.57
N LYS A 90 21.57 6.21 -20.33
CA LYS A 90 22.32 7.47 -20.33
C LYS A 90 21.69 8.49 -19.37
N SER A 91 21.34 8.01 -18.17
CA SER A 91 20.60 8.76 -17.15
C SER A 91 21.00 8.34 -15.73
N CYS A 92 20.75 9.24 -14.77
CA CYS A 92 20.84 8.94 -13.34
C CYS A 92 19.49 8.42 -12.81
N PHE A 93 19.54 7.46 -11.90
CA PHE A 93 18.40 6.98 -11.13
C PHE A 93 18.71 7.07 -9.64
N ASN A 94 17.76 7.60 -8.89
CA ASN A 94 17.75 7.62 -7.43
C ASN A 94 16.65 6.64 -6.98
N VAL A 95 17.07 5.50 -6.44
CA VAL A 95 16.13 4.46 -6.00
C VAL A 95 16.09 4.46 -4.47
N PRO A 96 14.94 4.75 -3.84
CA PRO A 96 14.79 4.66 -2.39
C PRO A 96 15.13 3.26 -1.87
N ASP A 97 15.90 3.21 -0.78
CA ASP A 97 16.26 1.97 -0.09
C ASP A 97 16.13 2.15 1.43
N ASP A 98 15.09 1.55 2.00
CA ASP A 98 14.79 1.63 3.44
C ASP A 98 15.92 1.04 4.31
N THR A 99 16.75 0.14 3.76
CA THR A 99 17.87 -0.46 4.50
C THR A 99 19.00 0.53 4.77
N LEU A 100 19.00 1.67 4.08
CA LEU A 100 19.92 2.78 4.32
C LEU A 100 19.45 3.69 5.47
N CYS A 101 18.23 3.48 5.99
CA CYS A 101 17.70 4.19 7.13
C CYS A 101 17.92 3.47 8.46
N PRO A 102 17.93 4.20 9.60
CA PRO A 102 17.90 3.59 10.92
C PRO A 102 16.69 2.66 11.13
N ALA A 103 16.76 1.78 12.13
CA ALA A 103 15.63 0.91 12.44
C ALA A 103 14.37 1.73 12.78
N GLY A 104 13.24 1.37 12.15
CA GLY A 104 11.97 2.09 12.31
C GLY A 104 11.85 3.34 11.44
N TYR A 105 12.69 3.50 10.40
CA TYR A 105 12.62 4.58 9.44
C TYR A 105 12.48 4.00 8.02
N ILE A 106 11.75 4.69 7.15
CA ILE A 106 11.64 4.38 5.72
C ILE A 106 12.24 5.50 4.88
N CYS A 107 12.60 5.19 3.64
CA CYS A 107 13.17 6.16 2.72
C CYS A 107 12.09 6.90 1.93
N ASP A 108 11.95 8.20 2.19
CA ASP A 108 11.20 9.13 1.34
C ASP A 108 12.17 9.76 0.30
N PRO A 109 11.84 9.73 -1.01
CA PRO A 109 12.72 10.20 -2.09
C PRO A 109 12.98 11.72 -2.10
N VAL A 110 12.36 12.48 -1.18
CA VAL A 110 12.52 13.93 -1.07
C VAL A 110 12.99 14.33 0.33
N ARG A 111 12.48 13.65 1.35
CA ARG A 111 12.71 13.98 2.76
C ARG A 111 13.83 13.16 3.40
N GLY A 112 14.29 12.09 2.77
CA GLY A 112 15.27 11.17 3.34
C GLY A 112 14.65 10.17 4.30
N CYS A 113 15.40 9.78 5.33
CA CYS A 113 14.88 8.86 6.34
C CYS A 113 13.86 9.56 7.23
N ILE A 114 12.62 9.09 7.16
CA ILE A 114 11.52 9.52 8.03
C ILE A 114 11.10 8.35 8.92
N GLU A 115 10.55 8.63 10.10
CA GLU A 115 9.98 7.56 10.95
C GLU A 115 8.99 6.75 10.10
N GLY A 116 9.16 5.44 10.13
CA GLY A 116 8.37 4.50 9.36
C GLY A 116 6.98 4.47 9.95
N CYS A 117 6.04 4.97 9.17
CA CYS A 117 4.62 4.88 9.46
C CYS A 117 4.23 3.40 9.48
N SER A 118 3.68 2.95 10.59
CA SER A 118 3.02 1.65 10.72
C SER A 118 1.78 1.62 9.82
N ASP A 119 1.23 0.44 9.54
CA ASP A 119 -0.08 0.32 8.89
C ASP A 119 -1.25 0.54 9.88
N TYR A 120 -0.93 0.85 11.14
CA TYR A 120 -1.88 1.05 12.25
C TYR A 120 -1.22 1.79 13.41
N GLU A 121 -1.91 2.78 13.99
CA GLU A 121 -1.48 3.54 15.15
C GLU A 121 -1.22 2.62 16.37
N THR A 122 0.04 2.49 16.76
CA THR A 122 0.47 1.53 17.81
C THR A 122 0.66 2.19 19.18
N TYR A 123 0.78 3.51 19.23
CA TYR A 123 0.96 4.27 20.47
C TYR A 123 -0.09 5.37 20.58
N CYS A 124 -1.24 5.01 21.13
CA CYS A 124 -2.40 5.89 21.26
C CYS A 124 -2.31 6.95 22.37
N TRP A 125 -1.11 7.32 22.79
CA TRP A 125 -0.86 8.21 23.93
C TRP A 125 0.40 9.07 23.80
N ASP A 126 1.19 8.90 22.75
CA ASP A 126 2.52 9.49 22.65
C ASP A 126 2.56 10.83 21.90
N GLY A 127 1.41 11.32 21.42
CA GLY A 127 1.28 12.59 20.73
C GLY A 127 1.76 12.54 19.28
N LYS A 128 1.96 11.34 18.72
CA LYS A 128 2.45 11.14 17.36
C LYS A 128 1.40 10.47 16.48
N ASP A 129 1.63 10.63 15.18
CA ASP A 129 0.92 9.98 14.08
C ASP A 129 1.85 8.87 13.58
N ASN A 130 1.83 7.74 14.27
CA ASN A 130 2.71 6.61 14.04
C ASN A 130 2.26 5.75 12.85
N ASP A 131 1.09 5.97 12.26
CA ASP A 131 0.66 5.40 10.98
C ASP A 131 0.58 6.41 9.81
N CYS A 132 0.80 7.69 10.10
CA CYS A 132 0.87 8.80 9.16
C CYS A 132 -0.41 9.02 8.36
N ASP A 133 -1.58 8.67 8.91
CA ASP A 133 -2.89 8.92 8.29
C ASP A 133 -3.37 10.38 8.46
N GLY A 134 -2.68 11.14 9.31
CA GLY A 134 -2.97 12.54 9.63
C GLY A 134 -3.77 12.75 10.91
N LYS A 135 -4.03 11.69 11.67
CA LYS A 135 -4.60 11.74 13.02
C LYS A 135 -3.54 11.31 14.03
N THR A 136 -3.80 11.56 15.30
CA THR A 136 -2.84 11.32 16.39
C THR A 136 -3.58 10.78 17.59
N ASP A 137 -3.00 9.79 18.26
CA ASP A 137 -3.55 9.20 19.49
C ASP A 137 -5.06 8.91 19.37
N CYS A 138 -5.87 9.37 20.33
CA CYS A 138 -7.31 9.14 20.40
C CYS A 138 -8.15 9.90 19.39
N ASP A 139 -7.54 10.82 18.63
CA ASP A 139 -8.18 11.39 17.45
C ASP A 139 -8.07 10.42 16.25
N ASP A 140 -7.23 9.38 16.36
CA ASP A 140 -7.05 8.31 15.39
C ASP A 140 -8.13 7.22 15.50
N SER A 141 -8.65 6.79 14.34
CA SER A 141 -9.59 5.66 14.26
C SER A 141 -8.95 4.32 14.58
N ASP A 142 -7.63 4.21 14.40
CA ASP A 142 -6.90 3.01 14.76
C ASP A 142 -6.82 2.91 16.29
N CYS A 143 -6.77 4.01 17.03
CA CYS A 143 -6.76 4.02 18.50
C CYS A 143 -8.09 3.80 19.21
N TYR A 144 -9.14 3.50 18.45
CA TYR A 144 -10.51 3.48 18.96
C TYR A 144 -10.78 2.55 20.14
N TYR A 145 -10.12 1.39 20.16
CA TYR A 145 -10.25 0.40 21.23
C TYR A 145 -9.10 0.46 22.25
N ASP A 146 -8.23 1.46 22.14
CA ASP A 146 -7.09 1.59 23.02
C ASP A 146 -7.56 2.08 24.41
N PRO A 147 -7.20 1.36 25.50
CA PRO A 147 -7.56 1.77 26.86
C PRO A 147 -7.12 3.18 27.26
N ASP A 148 -6.07 3.72 26.64
CA ASP A 148 -5.58 5.07 26.91
C ASP A 148 -6.54 6.15 26.37
N CYS A 149 -7.44 5.80 25.44
CA CYS A 149 -8.44 6.69 24.84
C CYS A 149 -9.80 6.71 25.55
N GLY A 150 -9.92 6.00 26.67
CA GLY A 150 -11.03 6.16 27.60
C GLY A 150 -12.26 5.31 27.30
N CYS A 151 -12.31 4.62 26.16
CA CYS A 151 -13.25 3.54 25.91
C CYS A 151 -12.50 2.20 25.82
N VAL A 152 -12.97 1.21 26.58
CA VAL A 152 -12.51 -0.18 26.46
C VAL A 152 -13.75 -1.00 26.20
N PRO A 153 -13.87 -1.66 25.03
CA PRO A 153 -15.08 -2.38 24.69
C PRO A 153 -15.28 -3.50 25.71
N THR A 154 -16.39 -3.43 26.42
CA THR A 154 -16.83 -4.48 27.35
C THR A 154 -17.75 -5.49 26.67
N GLU A 155 -18.38 -5.08 25.57
CA GLU A 155 -19.29 -5.87 24.74
C GLU A 155 -19.00 -5.58 23.26
N GLN A 156 -19.34 -6.48 22.33
CA GLN A 156 -19.35 -6.25 20.87
C GLN A 156 -20.31 -7.25 20.21
N PRO A 157 -21.45 -6.83 19.64
CA PRO A 157 -22.02 -5.47 19.61
C PRO A 157 -22.58 -5.01 20.97
N GLU A 158 -22.89 -3.72 21.14
CA GLU A 158 -23.47 -3.14 22.36
C GLU A 158 -24.78 -3.84 22.77
N ARG A 159 -24.91 -4.22 24.06
CA ARG A 159 -26.14 -4.80 24.64
C ARG A 159 -26.60 -4.07 25.89
N THR A 160 -25.73 -3.30 26.51
CA THR A 160 -26.03 -2.53 27.72
C THR A 160 -26.49 -1.14 27.33
N CYS A 161 -27.73 -1.06 26.84
CA CYS A 161 -28.25 0.14 26.17
C CYS A 161 -28.88 1.19 27.12
N TRP A 162 -28.39 1.31 28.36
CA TRP A 162 -29.04 2.15 29.37
C TRP A 162 -28.10 2.74 30.43
N ASP A 163 -26.80 2.48 30.36
CA ASP A 163 -25.86 2.82 31.43
C ASP A 163 -25.05 4.10 31.17
N GLY A 164 -25.35 4.82 30.07
CA GLY A 164 -24.72 6.09 29.73
C GLY A 164 -23.29 5.91 29.24
N ARG A 165 -22.96 4.74 28.70
CA ARG A 165 -21.63 4.39 28.19
C ARG A 165 -21.78 3.82 26.80
N ASP A 166 -20.75 4.05 26.01
CA ASP A 166 -20.48 3.31 24.78
C ASP A 166 -19.73 2.05 25.20
N ASN A 167 -20.44 0.92 25.25
CA ASN A 167 -19.88 -0.33 25.77
C ASN A 167 -19.14 -1.15 24.72
N ASP A 168 -19.24 -0.79 23.44
CA ASP A 168 -18.64 -1.55 22.35
C ASP A 168 -17.62 -0.79 21.50
N CYS A 169 -17.37 0.47 21.82
CA CYS A 169 -16.41 1.29 21.13
C CYS A 169 -17.03 2.36 20.26
N ASP A 170 -18.30 2.25 19.86
CA ASP A 170 -18.66 2.65 18.52
C ASP A 170 -18.81 4.18 18.26
N TRP A 171 -18.73 4.97 19.33
CA TRP A 171 -19.07 6.40 19.52
C TRP A 171 -20.55 6.71 19.59
N LEU A 172 -21.39 5.71 19.45
CA LEU A 172 -22.78 5.76 19.81
C LEU A 172 -22.91 5.06 21.16
N TRP A 173 -23.88 5.52 21.93
CA TRP A 173 -24.03 5.13 23.32
C TRP A 173 -25.50 4.94 23.57
N ASP A 174 -25.82 3.84 24.24
CA ASP A 174 -27.18 3.48 24.58
C ASP A 174 -28.12 3.55 23.35
N CYS A 175 -29.15 4.37 23.42
CA CYS A 175 -30.24 4.41 22.45
C CYS A 175 -29.93 5.24 21.20
N GLU A 176 -28.78 5.90 21.18
CA GLU A 176 -28.22 6.51 19.98
C GLU A 176 -27.46 5.48 19.14
N ASP A 177 -27.19 4.29 19.72
CA ASP A 177 -26.49 3.18 19.09
C ASP A 177 -27.43 2.27 18.25
N PRO A 178 -27.11 2.00 16.97
CA PRO A 178 -27.82 1.06 16.12
C PRO A 178 -27.87 -0.38 16.67
N ASP A 179 -26.85 -0.82 17.41
CA ASP A 179 -26.79 -2.13 18.03
C ASP A 179 -27.79 -2.28 19.19
N CYS A 180 -28.24 -1.15 19.74
CA CYS A 180 -29.33 -1.05 20.71
C CYS A 180 -30.73 -1.00 20.10
N SER A 181 -30.86 -1.18 18.78
CA SER A 181 -32.16 -1.23 18.10
C SER A 181 -33.07 -2.34 18.66
N GLY A 182 -34.22 -1.94 19.20
CA GLY A 182 -35.19 -2.86 19.80
C GLY A 182 -34.91 -3.22 21.27
N ASP A 183 -33.91 -2.58 21.90
CA ASP A 183 -33.72 -2.67 23.33
C ASP A 183 -34.90 -2.00 24.08
N PRO A 184 -35.50 -2.67 25.07
CA PRO A 184 -36.61 -2.12 25.84
C PRO A 184 -36.34 -0.82 26.62
N ASN A 185 -35.09 -0.46 26.82
CA ASN A 185 -34.71 0.78 27.47
C ASN A 185 -34.62 1.95 26.48
N CYS A 186 -34.65 1.68 25.16
CA CYS A 186 -34.40 2.64 24.09
C CYS A 186 -35.63 3.17 23.35
N GLY A 187 -36.80 3.04 23.98
CA GLY A 187 -38.05 3.53 23.46
C GLY A 187 -39.16 2.53 23.69
N CYS A 188 -40.13 2.53 22.77
CA CYS A 188 -41.16 1.50 22.76
C CYS A 188 -40.56 0.17 22.30
N VAL A 189 -41.12 -0.93 22.80
CA VAL A 189 -40.88 -2.28 22.25
C VAL A 189 -42.19 -2.73 21.66
N PRO A 190 -42.22 -3.12 20.38
CA PRO A 190 -43.47 -3.57 19.79
C PRO A 190 -43.94 -4.83 20.52
N THR A 191 -45.10 -4.73 21.16
CA THR A 191 -45.79 -5.86 21.76
C THR A 191 -46.85 -6.42 20.82
N GLU A 192 -47.28 -5.63 19.84
CA GLU A 192 -48.26 -5.97 18.81
C GLU A 192 -47.81 -5.40 17.44
N TRP A 193 -48.38 -5.93 16.35
CA TRP A 193 -48.23 -5.41 14.97
C TRP A 193 -49.41 -5.94 14.13
N PRO A 194 -50.32 -5.10 13.60
CA PRO A 194 -50.53 -3.68 13.93
C PRO A 194 -51.08 -3.46 15.36
N GLU A 195 -51.09 -2.23 15.86
CA GLU A 195 -51.61 -1.86 17.20
C GLU A 195 -53.07 -2.29 17.38
N ARG A 196 -53.37 -2.99 18.49
CA ARG A 196 -54.75 -3.40 18.86
C ARG A 196 -55.14 -2.97 20.26
N THR A 197 -54.17 -2.62 21.09
CA THR A 197 -54.39 -2.15 22.46
C THR A 197 -54.51 -0.63 22.44
N CYS A 198 -55.68 -0.14 22.00
CA CYS A 198 -55.90 1.27 21.68
C CYS A 198 -56.36 2.14 22.86
N TRP A 199 -55.97 1.82 24.10
CA TRP A 199 -56.49 2.50 25.30
C TRP A 199 -55.53 2.52 26.49
N ASP A 200 -54.29 2.07 26.35
CA ASP A 200 -53.37 1.88 27.46
C ASP A 200 -52.28 2.97 27.58
N GLY A 201 -52.34 3.99 26.72
CA GLY A 201 -51.45 5.15 26.77
C GLY A 201 -50.06 4.84 26.22
N LYS A 202 -49.94 3.85 25.34
CA LYS A 202 -48.66 3.41 24.78
C LYS A 202 -48.78 3.22 23.28
N ASP A 203 -47.63 3.35 22.64
CA ASP A 203 -47.40 2.97 21.25
C ASP A 203 -46.96 1.49 21.25
N ASN A 204 -47.93 0.59 21.04
CA ASN A 204 -47.70 -0.85 21.21
C ASN A 204 -47.11 -1.53 19.97
N ASP A 205 -47.05 -0.86 18.83
CA ASP A 205 -46.41 -1.36 17.60
C ASP A 205 -45.23 -0.50 17.11
N CYS A 206 -44.91 0.58 17.82
CA CYS A 206 -43.74 1.44 17.62
C CYS A 206 -43.75 2.28 16.35
N ASP A 207 -44.92 2.71 15.89
CA ASP A 207 -45.04 3.55 14.71
C ASP A 207 -45.06 5.07 15.01
N TRP A 208 -44.88 5.42 16.30
CA TRP A 208 -44.86 6.76 16.91
C TRP A 208 -46.24 7.37 17.14
N LEU A 209 -47.29 6.61 16.90
CA LEU A 209 -48.65 6.96 17.25
C LEU A 209 -49.10 6.01 18.37
N TRP A 210 -50.03 6.48 19.19
CA TRP A 210 -50.43 5.77 20.40
C TRP A 210 -51.95 5.85 20.54
N ASP A 211 -52.55 4.73 20.91
CA ASP A 211 -53.97 4.61 21.14
C ASP A 211 -54.80 5.20 19.97
N CYS A 212 -55.70 6.14 20.27
CA CYS A 212 -56.64 6.70 19.30
C CYS A 212 -56.03 7.73 18.34
N GLU A 213 -54.76 8.10 18.55
CA GLU A 213 -54.00 8.89 17.58
C GLU A 213 -53.37 7.99 16.49
N ASP A 214 -53.42 6.66 16.69
CA ASP A 214 -52.90 5.64 15.81
C ASP A 214 -53.91 5.24 14.69
N PRO A 215 -53.52 5.24 13.40
CA PRO A 215 -54.33 4.76 12.28
C PRO A 215 -54.74 3.28 12.38
N ASP A 216 -53.94 2.44 13.02
CA ASP A 216 -54.21 1.02 13.22
C ASP A 216 -55.32 0.78 14.25
N CYS A 217 -55.56 1.77 15.13
CA CYS A 217 -56.70 1.84 16.04
C CYS A 217 -58.00 2.36 15.40
N SER A 218 -58.02 2.56 14.08
CA SER A 218 -59.21 3.02 13.36
C SER A 218 -60.40 2.06 13.49
N GLY A 219 -61.42 2.48 14.23
CA GLY A 219 -62.62 1.69 14.49
C GLY A 219 -62.62 0.92 15.81
N ASP A 220 -61.59 1.11 16.65
CA ASP A 220 -61.61 0.61 18.03
C ASP A 220 -62.77 1.26 18.83
N PRO A 221 -63.60 0.49 19.55
CA PRO A 221 -64.71 1.02 20.33
C PRO A 221 -64.33 2.03 21.42
N ASN A 222 -63.07 2.01 21.90
CA ASN A 222 -62.55 2.94 22.90
C ASN A 222 -62.13 4.28 22.28
N CYS A 223 -61.93 4.33 20.96
CA CYS A 223 -61.58 5.52 20.19
C CYS A 223 -62.78 6.27 19.61
N GLY A 224 -63.97 6.05 20.20
CA GLY A 224 -65.22 6.71 19.82
C GLY A 224 -65.44 8.06 20.52
N CYS A 225 -65.76 9.07 19.70
CA CYS A 225 -66.20 10.43 20.06
C CYS A 225 -67.53 10.50 20.83
#